data_AF-A0A843L8A3-F1
#
_entry.id   AF-A0A843L8A3-F1
#
_cell.length_a   1.000
_cell.length_b   1.000
_cell.length_c   1.000
_cell.angle_alpha   90.00
_cell.angle_beta   90.00
_cell.angle_gamma   90.00
#
_symmetry.space_group_name_H-M   'P 1'
#
loop_
_entity.id
_entity.type
_entity.pdbx_description
1 polymer ?
#
loop_
_entity_poly.entity_id
_entity_poly.type
_entity_poly.pdbx_seq_one_letter_code
_entity_poly.pdbx_strand_id
1 'polypeptide(L)'
;GLPRPNVGLSKDVKDKISQIVDLDERRIRNLERTLQDYKRGTIEGDDFVEMISKGVGVEFESAEKILDLFKEFKDLIPVPTNLTLRSHMTSGWFITLQALAGRSELPLKLFSIDRCFRREQREDQTHLRSHFSASCVVMDKEISPELGKEIVSNFTEKLGFDKVKFKVKKRSASYYEAGTEHEAFIKLGDWIEIADFGLYSKEVLKKYKIPYDVLNIGQGAERISMIRSGVNDIRELIYPQFYKVDFSDQDIAKSIEFVQDIKTEDGEKLLIALIETARQNKDVSSPCEFTSYKGDFLGRKIEVKIVEPEENTKLIGPAGFNQIYVFEKSMIGILPESKDENSLKIIKNGVDTNVSYLESFFRKVVSKIEMTKEPGDYEERIPIVRSISDINISLPTYIHQYLRGKGKIDIRGPVFTTVKWKLF
;
A
#
# COMPACT_ATOMS: atom_id res chain seq x y z
N GLY A 1 -26.35 -10.38 15.31
CA GLY A 1 -26.13 -8.92 15.39
C GLY A 1 -26.42 -8.45 16.81
N LEU A 2 -26.15 -7.19 17.14
CA LEU A 2 -26.61 -6.61 18.40
C LEU A 2 -28.13 -6.41 18.34
N PRO A 3 -28.88 -6.83 19.38
CA PRO A 3 -30.31 -6.53 19.44
C PRO A 3 -30.51 -5.04 19.73
N ARG A 4 -31.68 -4.50 19.37
CA ARG A 4 -32.04 -3.13 19.75
C ARG A 4 -32.54 -3.12 21.20
N PRO A 5 -31.97 -2.29 22.09
CA PRO A 5 -32.29 -2.33 23.52
C PRO A 5 -33.70 -1.78 23.76
N ASN A 6 -34.34 -2.28 24.81
CA ASN A 6 -35.59 -1.72 25.29
C ASN A 6 -35.30 -0.68 26.37
N VAL A 7 -35.23 0.58 25.96
CA VAL A 7 -34.82 1.69 26.83
C VAL A 7 -35.99 2.64 27.03
N GLY A 8 -36.20 3.05 28.28
CA GLY A 8 -37.17 4.06 28.66
C GLY A 8 -36.50 5.22 29.39
N LEU A 9 -37.20 6.35 29.49
CA LEU A 9 -36.73 7.48 30.27
C LEU A 9 -37.11 7.31 31.76
N SER A 10 -36.27 6.65 32.54
CA SER A 10 -36.43 6.60 33.99
C SER A 10 -36.27 8.00 34.60
N LYS A 11 -36.77 8.21 35.83
CA LYS A 11 -36.65 9.49 36.52
C LYS A 11 -35.18 9.93 36.63
N ASP A 12 -34.31 9.02 37.05
CA ASP A 12 -32.87 9.27 37.19
C ASP A 12 -32.20 9.66 35.86
N VAL A 13 -32.64 9.08 34.75
CA VAL A 13 -32.13 9.44 33.41
C VAL A 13 -32.63 10.82 33.00
N LYS A 14 -33.91 11.13 33.22
CA LYS A 14 -34.47 12.47 32.96
C LYS A 14 -33.71 13.54 33.77
N ASP A 15 -33.45 13.28 35.06
CA ASP A 15 -32.74 14.21 35.93
C ASP A 15 -31.31 14.48 35.45
N LYS A 16 -30.61 13.47 34.91
CA LYS A 16 -29.28 13.63 34.33
C LYS A 16 -29.30 14.37 32.99
N ILE A 17 -30.30 14.12 32.16
CA ILE A 17 -30.47 14.85 30.89
C ILE A 17 -30.75 16.33 31.17
N SER A 18 -31.53 16.64 32.21
CA SER A 18 -31.81 18.02 32.63
C SER A 18 -30.57 18.82 33.05
N GLN A 19 -29.46 18.15 33.38
CA GLN A 19 -28.16 18.80 33.63
C GLN A 19 -27.45 19.22 32.33
N ILE A 20 -27.84 18.66 31.19
CA ILE A 20 -27.26 18.92 29.86
C ILE A 20 -28.14 19.92 29.09
N VAL A 21 -29.46 19.77 29.17
CA VAL A 21 -30.43 20.56 28.42
C VAL A 21 -31.73 20.69 29.20
N ASP A 22 -32.36 21.87 29.14
CA ASP A 22 -33.69 22.07 29.72
C ASP A 22 -34.72 21.12 29.09
N LEU A 23 -35.30 20.24 29.89
CA LEU A 23 -36.07 19.09 29.41
C LEU A 23 -37.57 19.30 29.64
N ASP A 24 -38.21 20.07 28.75
CA ASP A 24 -39.66 20.27 28.76
C ASP A 24 -40.46 19.02 28.33
N GLU A 25 -41.77 19.01 28.54
CA GLU A 25 -42.61 17.86 28.16
C GLU A 25 -42.53 17.52 26.67
N ARG A 26 -42.29 18.52 25.80
CA ARG A 26 -42.19 18.32 24.35
C ARG A 26 -40.91 17.56 24.00
N ARG A 27 -39.78 17.95 24.56
CA ARG A 27 -38.46 17.30 24.41
C ARG A 27 -38.48 15.89 24.98
N ILE A 28 -39.14 15.68 26.12
CA ILE A 28 -39.36 14.34 26.70
C ILE A 28 -40.12 13.45 25.71
N ARG A 29 -41.28 13.91 25.21
CA ARG A 29 -42.09 13.15 24.25
C ARG A 29 -41.34 12.85 22.96
N ASN A 30 -40.57 13.81 22.45
CA ASN A 30 -39.76 13.63 21.25
C ASN A 30 -38.66 12.60 21.48
N LEU A 31 -37.96 12.64 22.62
CA LEU A 31 -36.92 11.68 22.95
C LEU A 31 -37.49 10.27 23.16
N GLU A 32 -38.62 10.13 23.87
CA GLU A 32 -39.34 8.85 24.02
C GLU A 32 -39.74 8.27 22.66
N ARG A 33 -40.23 9.12 21.75
CA ARG A 33 -40.54 8.71 20.38
C ARG A 33 -39.29 8.25 19.64
N THR A 34 -38.18 9.01 19.70
CA THR A 34 -36.91 8.63 19.07
C THR A 34 -36.40 7.29 19.60
N LEU A 35 -36.46 7.04 20.91
CA LEU A 35 -36.10 5.74 21.51
C LEU A 35 -37.00 4.60 21.02
N GLN A 36 -38.32 4.86 20.90
CA GLN A 36 -39.28 3.88 20.43
C GLN A 36 -39.11 3.55 18.94
N ASP A 37 -38.87 4.57 18.11
CA ASP A 37 -38.64 4.44 16.68
C ASP A 37 -37.32 3.70 16.42
N TYR A 38 -36.28 3.99 17.21
CA TYR A 38 -35.05 3.20 17.19
C TYR A 38 -35.32 1.73 17.55
N LYS A 39 -36.05 1.45 18.62
CA LYS A 39 -36.42 0.06 18.99
C LYS A 39 -37.17 -0.68 17.88
N ARG A 40 -38.06 0.01 17.16
CA ARG A 40 -38.84 -0.55 16.04
C ARG A 40 -38.01 -0.78 14.77
N GLY A 41 -36.78 -0.27 14.72
CA GLY A 41 -35.91 -0.37 13.56
C GLY A 41 -36.26 0.63 12.45
N THR A 42 -37.03 1.68 12.76
CA THR A 42 -37.34 2.75 11.77
C THR A 42 -36.23 3.79 11.67
N ILE A 43 -35.28 3.80 12.61
CA ILE A 43 -34.09 4.67 12.62
C ILE A 43 -32.87 3.76 12.50
N GLU A 44 -31.96 4.04 11.57
CA GLU A 44 -30.70 3.29 11.45
C GLU A 44 -29.76 3.59 12.63
N GLY A 45 -28.76 2.72 12.83
CA GLY A 45 -27.75 2.91 13.88
C GLY A 45 -27.05 4.26 13.76
N ASP A 46 -26.65 4.60 12.54
CA ASP A 46 -25.82 5.77 12.23
C ASP A 46 -26.58 7.09 12.40
N ASP A 47 -27.90 7.09 12.19
CA ASP A 47 -28.76 8.28 12.28
C ASP A 47 -29.23 8.56 13.72
N PHE A 48 -28.96 7.64 14.66
CA PHE A 48 -29.64 7.67 15.95
C PHE A 48 -29.27 8.89 16.80
N VAL A 49 -27.99 9.26 16.84
CA VAL A 49 -27.52 10.45 17.58
C VAL A 49 -28.08 11.73 16.96
N GLU A 50 -28.14 11.81 15.62
CA GLU A 50 -28.75 12.95 14.93
C GLU A 50 -30.24 13.08 15.26
N MET A 51 -30.96 11.95 15.33
CA MET A 51 -32.37 11.95 15.72
C MET A 51 -32.60 12.34 17.18
N ILE A 52 -31.67 12.04 18.09
CA ILE A 52 -31.68 12.55 19.46
C ILE A 52 -31.45 14.08 19.46
N SER A 53 -30.44 14.54 18.72
CA SER A 53 -30.11 15.97 18.56
C SER A 53 -31.33 16.77 18.06
N LYS A 54 -31.98 16.31 16.98
CA LYS A 54 -33.19 16.95 16.42
C LYS A 54 -34.40 16.86 17.36
N GLY A 55 -34.59 15.71 18.03
CA GLY A 55 -35.73 15.48 18.92
C GLY A 55 -35.69 16.37 20.17
N VAL A 56 -34.50 16.55 20.75
CA VAL A 56 -34.28 17.34 21.97
C VAL A 56 -33.92 18.80 21.65
N GLY A 57 -33.44 19.08 20.43
CA GLY A 57 -33.02 20.41 20.00
C GLY A 57 -31.69 20.83 20.62
N VAL A 58 -30.70 19.94 20.55
CA VAL A 58 -29.34 20.13 21.08
C VAL A 58 -28.29 19.88 20.03
N GLU A 59 -27.09 20.44 20.22
CA GLU A 59 -25.93 20.12 19.39
C GLU A 59 -25.53 18.64 19.50
N PHE A 60 -24.87 18.13 18.46
CA PHE A 60 -24.51 16.72 18.35
C PHE A 60 -23.73 16.19 19.56
N GLU A 61 -22.74 16.95 20.06
CA GLU A 61 -21.94 16.58 21.24
C GLU A 61 -22.82 16.38 22.51
N SER A 62 -23.88 17.18 22.63
CA SER A 62 -24.82 17.04 23.76
C SER A 62 -25.73 15.83 23.58
N ALA A 63 -26.10 15.50 22.33
CA ALA A 63 -26.86 14.28 22.04
C ALA A 63 -26.06 13.00 22.32
N GLU A 64 -24.75 12.99 22.04
CA GLU A 64 -23.86 11.87 22.42
C GLU A 64 -23.79 11.71 23.95
N LYS A 65 -23.62 12.80 24.69
CA LYS A 65 -23.64 12.78 26.16
C LYS A 65 -24.97 12.25 26.70
N ILE A 66 -26.09 12.60 26.07
CA ILE A 66 -27.41 12.07 26.42
C ILE A 66 -27.48 10.56 26.14
N LEU A 67 -27.00 10.10 24.97
CA LEU A 67 -26.96 8.69 24.63
C LEU A 67 -26.11 7.88 25.64
N ASP A 68 -25.01 8.45 26.10
CA ASP A 68 -24.12 7.84 27.09
C ASP A 68 -24.74 7.60 28.46
N LEU A 69 -25.87 8.25 28.78
CA LEU A 69 -26.61 8.04 30.02
C LEU A 69 -27.36 6.70 30.04
N PHE A 70 -27.57 6.09 28.88
CA PHE A 70 -28.28 4.82 28.72
C PHE A 70 -27.30 3.64 28.66
N LYS A 71 -27.03 3.05 29.83
CA LYS A 71 -26.09 1.91 29.97
C LYS A 71 -26.51 0.69 29.14
N GLU A 72 -27.80 0.55 28.89
CA GLU A 72 -28.41 -0.55 28.13
C GLU A 72 -27.86 -0.67 26.70
N PHE A 73 -27.38 0.43 26.10
CA PHE A 73 -26.72 0.39 24.79
C PHE A 73 -25.30 -0.19 24.86
N LYS A 74 -24.60 -0.03 25.99
CA LYS A 74 -23.24 -0.53 26.21
C LYS A 74 -23.21 -2.01 26.61
N ASP A 75 -24.29 -2.47 27.25
CA ASP A 75 -24.42 -3.84 27.74
C ASP A 75 -24.97 -4.84 26.70
N LEU A 76 -25.15 -4.40 25.44
CA LEU A 76 -25.67 -5.25 24.37
C LEU A 76 -24.71 -6.39 24.01
N ILE A 77 -25.21 -7.62 24.01
CA ILE A 77 -24.46 -8.82 23.60
C ILE A 77 -24.98 -9.30 22.22
N PRO A 78 -24.10 -9.62 21.26
CA PRO A 78 -24.52 -10.14 19.96
C PRO A 78 -25.28 -11.46 20.09
N VAL A 79 -26.46 -11.54 19.47
CA VAL A 79 -27.26 -12.78 19.42
C VAL A 79 -26.98 -13.50 18.10
N PRO A 80 -26.61 -14.80 18.13
CA PRO A 80 -26.40 -15.59 16.92
C PRO A 80 -27.73 -15.83 16.20
N THR A 81 -27.66 -15.97 14.88
CA THR A 81 -28.81 -16.35 14.04
C THR A 81 -28.52 -17.69 13.37
N ASN A 82 -29.47 -18.20 12.59
CA ASN A 82 -29.27 -19.35 11.71
C ASN A 82 -28.59 -18.97 10.37
N LEU A 83 -28.32 -17.68 10.13
CA LEU A 83 -27.60 -17.22 8.94
C LEU A 83 -26.10 -17.45 9.13
N THR A 84 -25.46 -17.96 8.09
CA THR A 84 -24.02 -18.26 8.08
C THR A 84 -23.35 -17.63 6.87
N LEU A 85 -22.05 -17.40 6.99
CA LEU A 85 -21.20 -17.11 5.84
C LEU A 85 -20.73 -18.43 5.22
N ARG A 86 -20.72 -18.50 3.89
CA ARG A 86 -20.28 -19.70 3.15
C ARG A 86 -18.78 -19.98 3.38
N SER A 87 -18.44 -21.24 3.60
CA SER A 87 -17.05 -21.72 3.77
C SER A 87 -16.33 -22.07 2.47
N HIS A 88 -17.11 -22.23 1.40
CA HIS A 88 -16.69 -22.49 0.02
C HIS A 88 -17.85 -22.12 -0.93
N MET A 89 -17.58 -21.98 -2.23
CA MET A 89 -18.61 -21.63 -3.23
C MET A 89 -19.75 -22.66 -3.34
N THR A 90 -19.49 -23.93 -3.05
CA THR A 90 -20.49 -25.02 -3.15
C THR A 90 -21.82 -24.72 -2.47
N SER A 91 -21.83 -24.08 -1.30
CA SER A 91 -23.08 -23.71 -0.60
C SER A 91 -23.93 -22.73 -1.41
N GLY A 92 -23.29 -21.80 -2.13
CA GLY A 92 -23.97 -20.88 -3.04
C GLY A 92 -24.36 -21.54 -4.36
N TRP A 93 -23.51 -22.44 -4.88
CA TRP A 93 -23.77 -23.13 -6.16
C TRP A 93 -25.07 -23.91 -6.15
N PHE A 94 -25.40 -24.64 -5.08
CA PHE A 94 -26.68 -25.35 -5.02
C PHE A 94 -27.90 -24.42 -5.14
N ILE A 95 -27.85 -23.24 -4.51
CA ILE A 95 -28.95 -22.25 -4.58
C ILE A 95 -29.05 -21.67 -5.99
N THR A 96 -27.92 -21.28 -6.58
CA THR A 96 -27.86 -20.73 -7.94
C THR A 96 -28.34 -21.76 -8.97
N LEU A 97 -27.83 -22.98 -8.91
CA LEU A 97 -28.18 -24.05 -9.85
C LEU A 97 -29.64 -24.48 -9.69
N GLN A 98 -30.20 -24.50 -8.47
CA GLN A 98 -31.63 -24.73 -8.26
C GLN A 98 -32.49 -23.71 -9.01
N ALA A 99 -32.10 -22.43 -8.97
CA ALA A 99 -32.84 -21.38 -9.66
C ALA A 99 -32.73 -21.46 -11.20
N LEU A 100 -31.65 -22.05 -11.71
CA LEU A 100 -31.36 -22.18 -13.14
C LEU A 100 -31.76 -23.55 -13.74
N ALA A 101 -31.93 -24.58 -12.91
CA ALA A 101 -32.34 -25.90 -13.34
C ALA A 101 -33.68 -25.84 -14.09
N GLY A 102 -33.69 -26.26 -15.35
CA GLY A 102 -34.87 -26.20 -16.23
C GLY A 102 -35.19 -24.81 -16.80
N ARG A 103 -34.35 -23.80 -16.54
CA ARG A 103 -34.48 -22.42 -17.08
C ARG A 103 -33.26 -21.99 -17.90
N SER A 104 -32.34 -22.90 -18.17
CA SER A 104 -31.11 -22.63 -18.92
C SER A 104 -30.82 -23.80 -19.85
N GLU A 105 -30.19 -23.51 -20.98
CA GLU A 105 -29.69 -24.53 -21.90
C GLU A 105 -28.50 -25.29 -21.29
N LEU A 106 -28.39 -26.58 -21.62
CA LEU A 106 -27.29 -27.44 -21.20
C LEU A 106 -26.31 -27.67 -22.36
N PRO A 107 -24.99 -27.82 -22.09
CA PRO A 107 -24.35 -27.77 -20.77
C PRO A 107 -24.26 -26.34 -20.20
N LEU A 108 -24.61 -26.18 -18.92
CA LEU A 108 -24.47 -24.93 -18.22
C LEU A 108 -23.09 -24.86 -17.55
N LYS A 109 -22.29 -23.86 -17.90
CA LYS A 109 -20.92 -23.66 -17.40
C LYS A 109 -20.83 -22.31 -16.70
N LEU A 110 -20.60 -22.30 -15.39
CA LEU A 110 -20.54 -21.09 -14.57
C LEU A 110 -19.22 -21.05 -13.78
N PHE A 111 -18.72 -19.86 -13.50
CA PHE A 111 -17.63 -19.66 -12.56
C PHE A 111 -17.86 -18.42 -11.70
N SER A 112 -17.23 -18.40 -10.53
CA SER A 112 -17.21 -17.26 -9.62
C SER A 112 -15.91 -17.28 -8.82
N ILE A 113 -15.32 -16.10 -8.63
CA ILE A 113 -14.15 -15.89 -7.78
C ILE A 113 -14.56 -14.89 -6.72
N ASP A 114 -14.81 -15.38 -5.50
CA ASP A 114 -15.34 -14.53 -4.44
C ASP A 114 -14.95 -15.07 -3.05
N ARG A 115 -15.14 -14.24 -2.02
CA ARG A 115 -14.75 -14.52 -0.65
C ARG A 115 -15.58 -15.64 -0.04
N CYS A 116 -14.88 -16.46 0.73
CA CYS A 116 -15.38 -17.52 1.60
C CYS A 116 -14.80 -17.33 3.00
N PHE A 117 -15.48 -17.86 4.01
CA PHE A 117 -15.12 -17.67 5.41
C PHE A 117 -15.05 -19.02 6.13
N ARG A 118 -13.90 -19.34 6.71
CA ARG A 118 -13.67 -20.58 7.45
C ARG A 118 -13.26 -20.26 8.88
N ARG A 119 -13.82 -21.00 9.82
CA ARG A 119 -13.46 -20.90 11.23
C ARG A 119 -12.19 -21.70 11.49
N GLU A 120 -11.05 -21.12 11.12
CA GLU A 120 -9.74 -21.65 11.46
C GLU A 120 -9.40 -21.34 12.93
N GLN A 121 -8.82 -22.32 13.64
CA GLN A 121 -8.40 -22.12 15.04
C GLN A 121 -7.38 -20.99 15.13
N ARG A 122 -6.47 -20.92 14.16
CA ARG A 122 -5.43 -19.90 14.00
C ARG A 122 -5.18 -19.66 12.51
N GLU A 123 -4.78 -18.44 12.17
CA GLU A 123 -4.25 -18.11 10.85
C GLU A 123 -2.75 -18.43 10.77
N ASP A 124 -2.32 -19.04 9.66
CA ASP A 124 -0.96 -19.51 9.43
C ASP A 124 -0.47 -19.15 8.01
N GLN A 125 0.66 -19.73 7.58
CA GLN A 125 1.28 -19.45 6.28
C GLN A 125 0.41 -19.85 5.07
N THR A 126 -0.62 -20.68 5.30
CA THR A 126 -1.44 -21.31 4.26
C THR A 126 -2.94 -21.09 4.46
N HIS A 127 -3.39 -20.68 5.64
CA HIS A 127 -4.81 -20.53 5.99
C HIS A 127 -5.13 -19.16 6.61
N LEU A 128 -6.17 -18.52 6.07
CA LEU A 128 -6.81 -17.32 6.59
C LEU A 128 -8.28 -17.61 6.92
N ARG A 129 -8.87 -16.84 7.84
CA ARG A 129 -10.31 -16.94 8.15
C ARG A 129 -11.20 -16.48 7.00
N SER A 130 -10.69 -15.60 6.13
CA SER A 130 -11.33 -15.21 4.86
C SER A 130 -10.36 -15.48 3.72
N HIS A 131 -10.82 -16.17 2.69
CA HIS A 131 -10.04 -16.48 1.49
C HIS A 131 -10.92 -16.39 0.23
N PHE A 132 -10.30 -16.25 -0.93
CA PHE A 132 -10.95 -16.26 -2.23
C PHE A 132 -10.97 -17.68 -2.79
N SER A 133 -12.17 -18.15 -3.09
CA SER A 133 -12.36 -19.40 -3.82
C SER A 133 -12.62 -19.08 -5.27
N ALA A 134 -11.68 -19.44 -6.14
CA ALA A 134 -11.92 -19.50 -7.57
C ALA A 134 -12.60 -20.84 -7.87
N SER A 135 -13.90 -20.81 -8.13
CA SER A 135 -14.71 -22.01 -8.31
C SER A 135 -15.52 -21.96 -9.59
N CYS A 136 -15.73 -23.12 -10.20
CA CYS A 136 -16.62 -23.26 -11.33
C CYS A 136 -17.46 -24.54 -11.21
N VAL A 137 -18.60 -24.52 -11.89
CA VAL A 137 -19.51 -25.65 -12.00
C VAL A 137 -19.87 -25.90 -13.46
N VAL A 138 -20.01 -27.17 -13.81
CA VAL A 138 -20.59 -27.62 -15.08
C VAL A 138 -21.80 -28.49 -14.74
N MET A 139 -22.97 -28.14 -15.25
CA MET A 139 -24.20 -28.92 -15.11
C MET A 139 -24.65 -29.42 -16.48
N ASP A 140 -24.86 -30.72 -16.60
CA ASP A 140 -25.27 -31.39 -17.85
C ASP A 140 -25.96 -32.73 -17.54
N LYS A 141 -26.56 -33.36 -18.55
CA LYS A 141 -27.31 -34.62 -18.42
C LYS A 141 -26.45 -35.78 -17.91
N GLU A 142 -25.17 -35.82 -18.31
CA GLU A 142 -24.22 -36.85 -17.92
C GLU A 142 -22.83 -36.21 -17.86
N ILE A 143 -22.17 -36.30 -16.70
CA ILE A 143 -20.81 -35.78 -16.52
C ILE A 143 -19.96 -36.83 -15.80
N SER A 144 -18.72 -36.99 -16.24
CA SER A 144 -17.72 -37.80 -15.55
C SER A 144 -16.63 -36.93 -14.91
N PRO A 145 -15.91 -37.42 -13.87
CA PRO A 145 -14.80 -36.67 -13.25
C PRO A 145 -13.65 -36.33 -14.21
N GLU A 146 -13.55 -36.99 -15.36
CA GLU A 146 -12.55 -36.74 -16.39
C GLU A 146 -12.63 -35.30 -16.92
N LEU A 147 -13.83 -34.73 -17.05
CA LEU A 147 -14.01 -33.33 -17.42
C LEU A 147 -13.36 -32.40 -16.39
N GLY A 148 -13.38 -32.76 -15.11
CA GLY A 148 -12.68 -32.02 -14.05
C GLY A 148 -11.16 -32.05 -14.23
N LYS A 149 -10.59 -33.21 -14.59
CA LYS A 149 -9.16 -33.35 -14.90
C LYS A 149 -8.78 -32.49 -16.10
N GLU A 150 -9.60 -32.46 -17.14
CA GLU A 150 -9.38 -31.64 -18.34
C GLU A 150 -9.41 -30.13 -18.02
N ILE A 151 -10.45 -29.66 -17.32
CA ILE A 151 -10.59 -28.24 -16.97
C ILE A 151 -9.41 -27.79 -16.09
N VAL A 152 -9.05 -28.58 -15.08
CA VAL A 152 -7.92 -28.25 -14.20
C VAL A 152 -6.61 -28.24 -14.97
N SER A 153 -6.35 -29.24 -15.82
CA SER A 153 -5.11 -29.30 -16.62
C SER A 153 -4.98 -28.09 -17.56
N ASN A 154 -6.05 -27.77 -18.29
CA ASN A 154 -6.08 -26.61 -19.19
C ASN A 154 -5.90 -25.28 -18.43
N PHE A 155 -6.47 -25.18 -17.23
CA PHE A 155 -6.32 -23.99 -16.40
C PHE A 155 -4.88 -23.83 -15.88
N THR A 156 -4.26 -24.90 -15.41
CA THR A 156 -2.87 -24.87 -14.91
C THR A 156 -1.85 -24.63 -16.00
N GLU A 157 -2.06 -25.18 -17.20
CA GLU A 157 -1.18 -24.97 -18.34
C GLU A 157 -1.15 -23.48 -18.73
N LYS A 158 -2.31 -22.82 -18.74
CA LYS A 158 -2.41 -21.37 -18.96
C LYS A 158 -1.73 -20.52 -17.89
N LEU A 159 -1.51 -21.07 -16.70
CA LEU A 159 -0.75 -20.44 -15.63
C LEU A 159 0.76 -20.71 -15.71
N GLY A 160 1.21 -21.50 -16.69
CA GLY A 160 2.61 -21.84 -16.91
C GLY A 160 3.09 -23.09 -16.16
N PHE A 161 2.18 -23.99 -15.76
CA PHE A 161 2.55 -25.26 -15.11
C PHE A 161 2.36 -26.46 -16.05
N ASP A 162 3.44 -27.23 -16.25
CA ASP A 162 3.45 -28.29 -17.27
C ASP A 162 2.86 -29.64 -16.80
N LYS A 163 2.77 -29.89 -15.49
CA LYS A 163 2.39 -31.21 -14.94
C LYS A 163 1.43 -31.10 -13.78
N VAL A 164 0.25 -31.69 -13.95
CA VAL A 164 -0.73 -31.91 -12.89
C VAL A 164 -0.81 -33.39 -12.54
N LYS A 165 -0.80 -33.70 -11.24
CA LYS A 165 -1.08 -35.03 -10.72
C LYS A 165 -2.43 -35.01 -10.04
N PHE A 166 -3.29 -35.96 -10.40
CA PHE A 166 -4.59 -36.15 -9.78
C PHE A 166 -4.57 -37.33 -8.82
N LYS A 167 -5.25 -37.19 -7.69
CA LYS A 167 -5.40 -38.26 -6.69
C LYS A 167 -6.84 -38.30 -6.22
N VAL A 168 -7.46 -39.47 -6.29
CA VAL A 168 -8.80 -39.67 -5.72
C VAL A 168 -8.72 -39.65 -4.20
N LYS A 169 -9.59 -38.86 -3.55
CA LYS A 169 -9.67 -38.83 -2.09
C LYS A 169 -10.26 -40.13 -1.56
N LYS A 170 -9.58 -40.73 -0.57
CA LYS A 170 -10.04 -41.95 0.10
C LYS A 170 -11.33 -41.73 0.91
N ARG A 171 -11.52 -40.52 1.43
CA ARG A 171 -12.72 -40.12 2.18
C ARG A 171 -13.24 -38.84 1.54
N SER A 172 -14.37 -38.95 0.85
CA SER A 172 -14.99 -37.81 0.18
C SER A 172 -15.87 -37.01 1.13
N ALA A 173 -16.01 -35.72 0.86
CA ALA A 173 -17.02 -34.89 1.48
C ALA A 173 -18.43 -35.40 1.12
N SER A 174 -19.37 -35.33 2.06
CA SER A 174 -20.72 -35.89 1.87
C SER A 174 -21.55 -35.21 0.78
N TYR A 175 -21.11 -34.04 0.30
CA TYR A 175 -21.76 -33.35 -0.81
C TYR A 175 -21.24 -33.79 -2.19
N TYR A 176 -20.18 -34.62 -2.23
CA TYR A 176 -19.71 -35.26 -3.46
C TYR A 176 -20.14 -36.73 -3.51
N GLU A 177 -20.31 -37.23 -4.74
CA GLU A 177 -20.54 -38.64 -5.00
C GLU A 177 -19.27 -39.44 -4.67
N ALA A 178 -19.43 -40.59 -4.01
CA ALA A 178 -18.31 -41.36 -3.50
C ALA A 178 -17.35 -41.78 -4.63
N GLY A 179 -16.04 -41.57 -4.44
CA GLY A 179 -15.02 -41.91 -5.44
C GLY A 179 -14.87 -40.90 -6.59
N THR A 180 -15.64 -39.82 -6.60
CA THR A 180 -15.54 -38.77 -7.64
C THR A 180 -14.68 -37.58 -7.22
N GLU A 181 -14.40 -37.41 -5.93
CA GLU A 181 -13.61 -36.30 -5.40
C GLU A 181 -12.11 -36.54 -5.66
N HIS A 182 -11.49 -35.59 -6.37
CA HIS A 182 -10.08 -35.59 -6.74
C HIS A 182 -9.37 -34.35 -6.17
N GLU A 183 -8.17 -34.57 -5.66
CA GLU A 183 -7.18 -33.54 -5.36
C GLU A 183 -6.24 -33.39 -6.58
N ALA A 184 -5.96 -32.16 -6.98
CA ALA A 184 -5.03 -31.81 -8.05
C ALA A 184 -3.75 -31.17 -7.47
N PHE A 185 -2.58 -31.67 -7.91
CA PHE A 185 -1.28 -31.22 -7.42
C PHE A 185 -0.38 -30.77 -8.57
N ILE A 186 0.40 -29.71 -8.36
CA ILE A 186 1.48 -29.28 -9.26
C ILE A 186 2.85 -29.42 -8.57
N LYS A 187 3.94 -29.47 -9.36
CA LYS A 187 5.30 -29.67 -8.85
C LYS A 187 6.12 -28.38 -8.93
N LEU A 188 6.53 -27.85 -7.77
CA LEU A 188 7.38 -26.66 -7.63
C LEU A 188 8.43 -26.91 -6.55
N GLY A 189 9.33 -27.86 -6.83
CA GLY A 189 10.08 -28.58 -5.80
C GLY A 189 9.23 -29.75 -5.29
N ASP A 190 8.42 -29.48 -4.26
CA ASP A 190 7.45 -30.43 -3.69
C ASP A 190 6.11 -30.41 -4.45
N TRP A 191 5.28 -31.43 -4.19
CA TRP A 191 3.91 -31.50 -4.71
C TRP A 191 2.98 -30.63 -3.87
N ILE A 192 2.40 -29.60 -4.50
CA ILE A 192 1.51 -28.65 -3.84
C ILE A 192 0.09 -28.85 -4.38
N GLU A 193 -0.86 -29.05 -3.48
CA GLU A 193 -2.30 -29.15 -3.81
C GLU A 193 -2.81 -27.78 -4.27
N ILE A 194 -3.45 -27.70 -5.44
CA ILE A 194 -3.95 -26.46 -6.02
C ILE A 194 -5.45 -26.39 -6.18
N ALA A 195 -6.13 -27.53 -6.31
CA ALA A 195 -7.56 -27.56 -6.53
C ALA A 195 -8.16 -28.90 -6.09
N ASP A 196 -9.43 -28.84 -5.68
CA ASP A 196 -10.28 -29.99 -5.38
C ASP A 196 -11.50 -29.94 -6.30
N PHE A 197 -11.88 -31.09 -6.87
CA PHE A 197 -13.09 -31.18 -7.68
C PHE A 197 -13.81 -32.52 -7.51
N GLY A 198 -15.10 -32.55 -7.84
CA GLY A 198 -15.90 -33.77 -7.80
C GLY A 198 -17.30 -33.57 -8.36
N LEU A 199 -18.02 -34.68 -8.53
CA LEU A 199 -19.43 -34.63 -8.91
C LEU A 199 -20.28 -34.49 -7.66
N TYR A 200 -21.22 -33.55 -7.63
CA TYR A 200 -22.15 -33.43 -6.50
C TYR A 200 -22.96 -34.71 -6.33
N SER A 201 -23.16 -35.11 -5.07
CA SER A 201 -23.95 -36.29 -4.73
C SER A 201 -25.37 -36.17 -5.27
N LYS A 202 -25.86 -37.25 -5.89
CA LYS A 202 -27.23 -37.31 -6.41
C LYS A 202 -28.27 -37.13 -5.31
N GLU A 203 -27.97 -37.56 -4.08
CA GLU A 203 -28.86 -37.36 -2.93
C GLU A 203 -28.99 -35.89 -2.54
N VAL A 204 -27.90 -35.13 -2.61
CA VAL A 204 -27.91 -33.71 -2.29
C VAL A 204 -28.57 -32.91 -3.41
N LEU A 205 -28.25 -33.19 -4.68
CA LEU A 205 -28.88 -32.55 -5.84
C LEU A 205 -30.41 -32.69 -5.82
N LYS A 206 -30.92 -33.87 -5.43
CA LYS A 206 -32.37 -34.13 -5.25
C LYS A 206 -33.01 -33.19 -4.21
N LYS A 207 -32.33 -32.86 -3.10
CA LYS A 207 -32.85 -31.91 -2.09
C LYS A 207 -33.05 -30.51 -2.65
N TYR A 208 -32.25 -30.16 -3.66
CA TYR A 208 -32.36 -28.89 -4.40
C TYR A 208 -33.19 -29.00 -5.68
N LYS A 209 -33.80 -30.16 -5.98
CA LYS A 209 -34.59 -30.41 -7.19
C LYS A 209 -33.81 -30.21 -8.49
N ILE A 210 -32.51 -30.51 -8.49
CA ILE A 210 -31.64 -30.43 -9.66
C ILE A 210 -31.60 -31.84 -10.31
N PRO A 211 -32.11 -32.03 -11.55
CA PRO A 211 -32.24 -33.35 -12.17
C PRO A 211 -31.04 -33.75 -13.05
N TYR A 212 -29.93 -33.02 -12.96
CA TYR A 212 -28.75 -33.15 -13.82
C TYR A 212 -27.50 -33.42 -12.98
N ASP A 213 -26.47 -34.00 -13.60
CA ASP A 213 -25.17 -34.15 -12.96
C ASP A 213 -24.46 -32.79 -12.90
N VAL A 214 -23.73 -32.55 -11.81
CA VAL A 214 -23.01 -31.31 -11.59
C VAL A 214 -21.57 -31.61 -11.17
N LEU A 215 -20.62 -31.20 -11.99
CA LEU A 215 -19.20 -31.14 -11.62
C LEU A 215 -18.91 -29.80 -10.97
N ASN A 216 -18.26 -29.82 -9.81
CA ASN A 216 -17.74 -28.62 -9.16
C ASN A 216 -16.22 -28.71 -9.02
N ILE A 217 -15.56 -27.59 -9.30
CA ILE A 217 -14.12 -27.40 -9.16
C ILE A 217 -13.92 -26.20 -8.24
N GLY A 218 -13.06 -26.35 -7.23
CA GLY A 218 -12.71 -25.30 -6.29
C GLY A 218 -11.20 -25.16 -6.15
N GLN A 219 -10.71 -23.94 -6.28
CA GLN A 219 -9.30 -23.60 -6.17
C GLN A 219 -9.11 -22.41 -5.24
N GLY A 220 -8.10 -22.46 -4.38
CA GLY A 220 -7.69 -21.32 -3.55
C GLY A 220 -6.94 -20.32 -4.40
N ALA A 221 -7.51 -19.12 -4.62
CA ALA A 221 -6.89 -18.11 -5.47
C ALA A 221 -5.56 -17.63 -4.88
N GLU A 222 -5.47 -17.49 -3.57
CA GLU A 222 -4.27 -17.06 -2.87
C GLU A 222 -3.10 -18.03 -3.06
N ARG A 223 -3.37 -19.34 -3.09
CA ARG A 223 -2.32 -20.35 -3.27
C ARG A 223 -1.66 -20.23 -4.64
N ILE A 224 -2.44 -19.97 -5.70
CA ILE A 224 -1.88 -19.68 -7.03
C ILE A 224 -1.01 -18.42 -6.98
N SER A 225 -1.51 -17.36 -6.32
CA SER A 225 -0.81 -16.09 -6.23
C SER A 225 0.51 -16.20 -5.46
N MET A 226 0.54 -16.96 -4.37
CA MET A 226 1.77 -17.27 -3.61
C MET A 226 2.81 -17.94 -4.51
N ILE A 227 2.37 -18.97 -5.24
CA ILE A 227 3.23 -19.71 -6.16
C ILE A 227 3.82 -18.79 -7.24
N ARG A 228 3.01 -17.93 -7.87
CA ARG A 228 3.47 -17.04 -8.94
C ARG A 228 4.39 -15.93 -8.43
N SER A 229 4.19 -15.48 -7.20
CA SER A 229 4.98 -14.39 -6.60
C SER A 229 6.22 -14.88 -5.84
N GLY A 230 6.34 -16.19 -5.59
CA GLY A 230 7.40 -16.75 -4.73
C GLY A 230 7.23 -16.40 -3.25
N VAL A 231 6.05 -15.94 -2.82
CA VAL A 231 5.76 -15.61 -1.43
C VAL A 231 5.30 -16.86 -0.68
N ASN A 232 6.00 -17.20 0.39
CA ASN A 232 5.77 -18.43 1.16
C ASN A 232 4.78 -18.28 2.33
N ASP A 233 4.29 -17.07 2.60
CA ASP A 233 3.31 -16.80 3.66
C ASP A 233 2.11 -16.02 3.10
N ILE A 234 0.92 -16.63 3.12
CA ILE A 234 -0.31 -16.00 2.63
C ILE A 234 -0.62 -14.66 3.32
N ARG A 235 -0.20 -14.50 4.57
CA ARG A 235 -0.47 -13.28 5.35
C ARG A 235 0.41 -12.13 4.85
N GLU A 236 1.65 -12.42 4.47
CA GLU A 236 2.54 -11.45 3.82
C GLU A 236 2.03 -11.08 2.43
N LEU A 237 1.48 -12.05 1.69
CA LEU A 237 0.90 -11.80 0.37
C LEU A 237 -0.34 -10.89 0.42
N ILE A 238 -1.28 -11.19 1.32
CA ILE A 238 -2.58 -10.49 1.38
C ILE A 238 -2.50 -9.19 2.19
N TYR A 239 -1.63 -9.13 3.19
CA TYR A 239 -1.47 -7.97 4.07
C TYR A 239 -0.01 -7.52 4.19
N PRO A 240 0.68 -7.20 3.08
CA PRO A 240 2.11 -6.87 3.08
C PRO A 240 2.48 -5.71 4.02
N GLN A 241 1.56 -4.77 4.23
CA GLN A 241 1.72 -3.62 5.14
C GLN A 241 2.01 -4.01 6.59
N PHE A 242 1.66 -5.23 7.04
CA PHE A 242 1.94 -5.70 8.40
C PHE A 242 3.25 -6.48 8.53
N TYR A 243 3.94 -6.74 7.41
CA TYR A 243 5.12 -7.62 7.39
C TYR A 243 6.36 -6.92 6.85
N LYS A 244 6.34 -6.53 5.58
CA LYS A 244 7.50 -5.96 4.90
C LYS A 244 7.07 -4.77 4.07
N VAL A 245 7.51 -3.59 4.51
CA VAL A 245 7.70 -2.46 3.61
C VAL A 245 9.13 -2.60 3.06
N ASP A 246 9.22 -2.83 1.77
CA ASP A 246 10.49 -2.92 1.04
C ASP A 246 10.47 -1.88 -0.08
N PHE A 247 11.60 -1.23 -0.30
CA PHE A 247 11.76 -0.24 -1.36
C PHE A 247 12.80 -0.77 -2.35
N SER A 248 12.49 -0.67 -3.64
CA SER A 248 13.48 -0.94 -4.68
C SER A 248 14.51 0.19 -4.72
N ASP A 249 15.66 -0.07 -5.35
CA ASP A 249 16.68 0.95 -5.56
C ASP A 249 16.10 2.17 -6.33
N GLN A 250 15.14 1.91 -7.23
CA GLN A 250 14.43 2.94 -7.98
C GLN A 250 13.50 3.78 -7.10
N ASP A 251 12.80 3.17 -6.14
CA ASP A 251 11.92 3.89 -5.21
C ASP A 251 12.73 4.82 -4.31
N ILE A 252 13.89 4.34 -3.84
CA ILE A 252 14.83 5.13 -3.03
C ILE A 252 15.40 6.29 -3.87
N ALA A 253 15.86 6.02 -5.10
CA ALA A 253 16.43 7.05 -5.96
C ALA A 253 15.42 8.18 -6.27
N LYS A 254 14.15 7.83 -6.54
CA LYS A 254 13.08 8.80 -6.81
C LYS A 254 12.64 9.60 -5.58
N SER A 255 13.00 9.16 -4.38
CA SER A 255 12.61 9.80 -3.12
C SER A 255 13.53 10.93 -2.69
N ILE A 256 14.59 11.22 -3.45
CA ILE A 256 15.50 12.33 -3.18
C ILE A 256 14.76 13.64 -3.36
N GLU A 257 14.83 14.47 -2.34
CA GLU A 257 14.29 15.83 -2.33
C GLU A 257 15.41 16.82 -2.02
N PHE A 258 15.27 18.06 -2.50
CA PHE A 258 16.16 19.15 -2.12
C PHE A 258 15.58 19.93 -0.95
N VAL A 259 16.41 20.23 0.06
CA VAL A 259 15.97 21.01 1.24
C VAL A 259 15.61 22.44 0.83
N GLN A 260 16.40 23.02 -0.07
CA GLN A 260 16.17 24.30 -0.73
C GLN A 260 16.32 24.10 -2.24
N ASP A 261 15.35 24.55 -3.01
CA ASP A 261 15.40 24.39 -4.47
C ASP A 261 15.08 25.71 -5.18
N ILE A 262 15.42 25.72 -6.46
CA ILE A 262 15.25 26.82 -7.40
C ILE A 262 13.77 27.01 -7.69
N LYS A 263 13.32 28.26 -7.73
CA LYS A 263 11.90 28.60 -7.98
C LYS A 263 11.68 29.34 -9.29
N THR A 264 12.74 29.77 -9.96
CA THR A 264 12.65 30.61 -11.15
C THR A 264 13.46 30.06 -12.32
N GLU A 265 13.04 30.39 -13.55
CA GLU A 265 13.76 30.02 -14.77
C GLU A 265 15.15 30.66 -14.82
N ASP A 266 15.30 31.89 -14.32
CA ASP A 266 16.60 32.56 -14.24
C ASP A 266 17.53 31.85 -13.26
N GLY A 267 16.98 31.30 -12.17
CA GLY A 267 17.70 30.42 -11.27
C GLY A 267 18.22 29.16 -11.96
N GLU A 268 17.42 28.49 -12.80
CA GLU A 268 17.86 27.32 -13.55
C GLU A 268 18.97 27.67 -14.56
N LYS A 269 18.89 28.83 -15.22
CA LYS A 269 19.99 29.33 -16.08
C LYS A 269 21.27 29.57 -15.27
N LEU A 270 21.15 30.14 -14.08
CA LEU A 270 22.28 30.38 -13.18
C LEU A 270 22.91 29.07 -12.69
N LEU A 271 22.09 28.06 -12.39
CA LEU A 271 22.56 26.72 -12.03
C LEU A 271 23.42 26.12 -13.16
N ILE A 272 22.93 26.18 -14.40
CA ILE A 272 23.67 25.70 -15.58
C ILE A 272 25.03 26.42 -15.69
N ALA A 273 25.03 27.75 -15.58
CA ALA A 273 26.25 28.55 -15.67
C ALA A 273 27.27 28.20 -14.55
N LEU A 274 26.81 27.97 -13.32
CA LEU A 274 27.64 27.52 -12.21
C LEU A 274 28.25 26.13 -12.50
N ILE A 275 27.45 25.17 -12.95
CA ILE A 275 27.92 23.81 -13.29
C ILE A 275 28.94 23.84 -14.42
N GLU A 276 28.69 24.61 -15.49
CA GLU A 276 29.62 24.75 -16.61
C GLU A 276 30.94 25.38 -16.18
N THR A 277 30.87 26.47 -15.40
CA THR A 277 32.07 27.13 -14.85
C THR A 277 32.89 26.17 -14.00
N ALA A 278 32.23 25.43 -13.11
CA ALA A 278 32.90 24.46 -12.26
C ALA A 278 33.55 23.34 -13.07
N ARG A 279 32.87 22.80 -14.10
CA ARG A 279 33.41 21.72 -14.95
C ARG A 279 34.63 22.16 -15.74
N GLN A 280 34.59 23.36 -16.32
CA GLN A 280 35.69 23.89 -17.14
C GLN A 280 36.94 24.19 -16.31
N ASN A 281 36.78 24.60 -15.05
CA ASN A 281 37.87 25.11 -14.22
C ASN A 281 38.21 24.20 -13.02
N LYS A 282 37.67 22.99 -12.94
CA LYS A 282 37.76 22.12 -11.75
C LYS A 282 39.19 21.85 -11.27
N ASP A 283 40.15 21.73 -12.20
CA ASP A 283 41.53 21.33 -11.93
C ASP A 283 42.50 22.50 -11.77
N VAL A 284 42.01 23.74 -11.82
CA VAL A 284 42.85 24.94 -11.68
C VAL A 284 43.37 25.05 -10.24
N SER A 285 44.68 25.19 -10.10
CA SER A 285 45.35 25.39 -8.81
C SER A 285 44.87 26.67 -8.13
N SER A 286 44.58 26.58 -6.84
CA SER A 286 44.19 27.71 -5.99
C SER A 286 45.42 28.51 -5.50
N PRO A 287 45.27 29.80 -5.12
CA PRO A 287 44.02 30.57 -5.06
C PRO A 287 43.50 30.96 -6.46
N CYS A 288 42.20 30.77 -6.70
CA CYS A 288 41.59 31.10 -7.99
C CYS A 288 40.13 31.56 -7.84
N GLU A 289 39.67 32.38 -8.79
CA GLU A 289 38.28 32.84 -8.90
C GLU A 289 37.79 32.86 -10.35
N PHE A 290 36.54 32.45 -10.57
CA PHE A 290 35.92 32.41 -11.89
C PHE A 290 34.51 32.97 -11.82
N THR A 291 34.20 33.96 -12.67
CA THR A 291 32.85 34.51 -12.80
C THR A 291 31.96 33.55 -13.59
N SER A 292 30.91 33.05 -12.94
CA SER A 292 29.89 32.20 -13.57
C SER A 292 28.77 33.00 -14.20
N TYR A 293 28.41 34.13 -13.60
CA TYR A 293 27.33 34.97 -14.11
C TYR A 293 27.54 36.42 -13.72
N LYS A 294 27.25 37.34 -14.63
CA LYS A 294 27.24 38.78 -14.38
C LYS A 294 26.18 39.45 -15.23
N GLY A 295 25.18 40.05 -14.61
CA GLY A 295 24.07 40.64 -15.33
C GLY A 295 22.86 40.91 -14.45
N ASP A 296 21.71 41.07 -15.08
CA ASP A 296 20.43 41.27 -14.40
C ASP A 296 19.78 39.92 -14.06
N PHE A 297 19.59 39.66 -12.76
CA PHE A 297 18.93 38.48 -12.21
C PHE A 297 17.71 38.92 -11.40
N LEU A 298 16.51 38.48 -11.80
CA LEU A 298 15.24 38.88 -11.16
C LEU A 298 15.10 40.41 -10.98
N GLY A 299 15.55 41.17 -11.99
CA GLY A 299 15.49 42.63 -12.01
C GLY A 299 16.57 43.35 -11.19
N ARG A 300 17.64 42.65 -10.77
CA ARG A 300 18.74 43.20 -9.99
C ARG A 300 20.08 42.85 -10.61
N LYS A 301 21.05 43.76 -10.51
CA LYS A 301 22.41 43.48 -10.97
C LYS A 301 23.12 42.57 -9.98
N ILE A 302 23.65 41.47 -10.46
CA ILE A 302 24.41 40.50 -9.68
C ILE A 302 25.69 40.09 -10.39
N GLU A 303 26.71 39.75 -9.62
CA GLU A 303 27.90 39.03 -10.07
C GLU A 303 28.09 37.80 -9.18
N VAL A 304 28.14 36.61 -9.79
CA VAL A 304 28.30 35.32 -9.09
C VAL A 304 29.60 34.67 -9.54
N LYS A 305 30.43 34.26 -8.57
CA LYS A 305 31.75 33.67 -8.78
C LYS A 305 31.91 32.38 -7.99
N ILE A 306 32.63 31.42 -8.56
CA ILE A 306 33.16 30.26 -7.83
C ILE A 306 34.60 30.58 -7.45
N VAL A 307 34.96 30.38 -6.19
CA VAL A 307 36.27 30.74 -5.64
C VAL A 307 36.82 29.63 -4.74
N GLU A 308 38.13 29.49 -4.75
CA GLU A 308 38.88 28.70 -3.77
C GLU A 308 40.06 29.54 -3.25
N PRO A 309 39.96 30.09 -2.03
CA PRO A 309 40.98 30.98 -1.48
C PRO A 309 42.18 30.26 -0.84
N GLU A 310 42.05 28.99 -0.45
CA GLU A 310 43.14 28.27 0.24
C GLU A 310 44.23 27.86 -0.75
N GLU A 311 45.52 28.02 -0.41
CA GLU A 311 46.63 27.62 -1.29
C GLU A 311 46.84 26.09 -1.34
N ASN A 312 47.47 25.60 -2.41
CA ASN A 312 47.82 24.18 -2.60
C ASN A 312 46.63 23.20 -2.72
N THR A 313 45.48 23.69 -3.18
CA THR A 313 44.33 22.86 -3.57
C THR A 313 43.90 23.19 -5.01
N LYS A 314 42.71 22.75 -5.41
CA LYS A 314 42.07 23.01 -6.70
C LYS A 314 40.73 23.71 -6.47
N LEU A 315 40.19 24.37 -7.50
CA LEU A 315 38.89 25.06 -7.44
C LEU A 315 37.74 24.19 -6.87
N ILE A 316 37.72 22.91 -7.25
CA ILE A 316 36.74 21.93 -6.81
C ILE A 316 37.48 20.75 -6.17
N GLY A 317 37.11 20.40 -4.94
CA GLY A 317 37.62 19.23 -4.26
C GLY A 317 37.29 17.92 -5.00
N PRO A 318 38.03 16.83 -4.73
CA PRO A 318 37.98 15.62 -5.55
C PRO A 318 36.63 14.91 -5.51
N ALA A 319 35.79 15.15 -4.51
CA ALA A 319 34.44 14.59 -4.41
C ALA A 319 33.34 15.49 -4.99
N GLY A 320 33.66 16.68 -5.52
CA GLY A 320 32.64 17.64 -5.95
C GLY A 320 31.73 17.11 -7.05
N PHE A 321 32.27 16.34 -7.99
CA PHE A 321 31.49 15.75 -9.08
C PHE A 321 30.98 14.33 -8.77
N ASN A 322 31.01 13.88 -7.52
CA ASN A 322 30.37 12.63 -7.16
C ASN A 322 28.87 12.70 -7.48
N GLN A 323 28.39 11.70 -8.22
CA GLN A 323 26.96 11.45 -8.43
C GLN A 323 26.45 10.47 -7.39
N ILE A 324 25.18 10.62 -7.04
CA ILE A 324 24.52 9.74 -6.09
C ILE A 324 23.89 8.58 -6.84
N TYR A 325 24.33 7.38 -6.49
CA TYR A 325 23.75 6.12 -6.97
C TYR A 325 22.99 5.44 -5.84
N VAL A 326 21.97 4.67 -6.20
CA VAL A 326 21.35 3.69 -5.32
C VAL A 326 21.67 2.30 -5.82
N PHE A 327 22.30 1.49 -4.98
CA PHE A 327 22.64 0.11 -5.32
C PHE A 327 22.54 -0.78 -4.09
N GLU A 328 21.90 -1.93 -4.24
CA GLU A 328 21.68 -2.89 -3.15
C GLU A 328 21.10 -2.19 -1.90
N LYS A 329 20.07 -1.36 -2.10
CA LYS A 329 19.34 -0.59 -1.07
C LYS A 329 20.23 0.39 -0.29
N SER A 330 21.31 0.85 -0.90
CA SER A 330 22.24 1.80 -0.30
C SER A 330 22.44 3.02 -1.21
N MET A 331 22.40 4.21 -0.62
CA MET A 331 22.75 5.45 -1.32
C MET A 331 24.24 5.70 -1.19
N ILE A 332 24.94 5.85 -2.32
CA ILE A 332 26.40 5.93 -2.37
C ILE A 332 26.80 7.06 -3.32
N GLY A 333 27.69 7.94 -2.88
CA GLY A 333 28.25 8.98 -3.75
C GLY A 333 29.54 8.53 -4.43
N ILE A 334 29.54 8.47 -5.76
CA ILE A 334 30.64 7.93 -6.57
C ILE A 334 30.96 8.90 -7.70
N LEU A 335 32.26 9.09 -7.97
CA LEU A 335 32.71 9.83 -9.15
C LEU A 335 32.43 8.98 -10.41
N PRO A 336 31.67 9.44 -11.40
CA PRO A 336 31.30 8.64 -12.58
C PRO A 336 32.50 8.12 -13.38
N GLU A 337 33.63 8.83 -13.37
CA GLU A 337 34.86 8.42 -14.04
C GLU A 337 35.79 7.53 -13.17
N SER A 338 35.32 7.05 -12.02
CA SER A 338 36.09 6.17 -11.14
C SER A 338 36.51 4.89 -11.86
N LYS A 339 37.77 4.49 -11.67
CA LYS A 339 38.34 3.24 -12.22
C LYS A 339 38.40 2.10 -11.20
N ASP A 340 37.96 2.37 -9.98
CA ASP A 340 37.89 1.36 -8.91
C ASP A 340 36.84 0.29 -9.24
N GLU A 341 37.18 -0.99 -9.06
CA GLU A 341 36.32 -2.11 -9.46
C GLU A 341 34.96 -2.08 -8.77
N ASN A 342 34.92 -1.69 -7.49
CA ASN A 342 33.67 -1.62 -6.73
C ASN A 342 32.79 -0.46 -7.22
N SER A 343 33.41 0.69 -7.49
CA SER A 343 32.74 1.85 -8.10
C SER A 343 32.14 1.51 -9.46
N LEU A 344 32.90 0.81 -10.32
CA LEU A 344 32.43 0.38 -11.65
C LEU A 344 31.25 -0.60 -11.56
N LYS A 345 31.24 -1.50 -10.57
CA LYS A 345 30.10 -2.40 -10.32
C LYS A 345 28.84 -1.60 -10.00
N ILE A 346 28.95 -0.59 -9.16
CA ILE A 346 27.82 0.25 -8.74
C ILE A 346 27.33 1.11 -9.90
N ILE A 347 28.23 1.76 -10.65
CA ILE A 347 27.86 2.58 -11.82
C ILE A 347 27.13 1.75 -12.87
N LYS A 348 27.54 0.49 -13.09
CA LYS A 348 26.94 -0.38 -14.11
C LYS A 348 25.57 -0.95 -13.70
N ASN A 349 25.39 -1.29 -12.44
CA ASN A 349 24.22 -2.07 -11.98
C ASN A 349 23.29 -1.30 -11.03
N GLY A 350 23.73 -0.15 -10.53
CA GLY A 350 22.94 0.73 -9.67
C GLY A 350 22.06 1.70 -10.45
N VAL A 351 21.15 2.34 -9.72
CA VAL A 351 20.26 3.38 -10.23
C VAL A 351 20.94 4.73 -10.03
N ASP A 352 21.25 5.42 -11.13
CA ASP A 352 21.71 6.80 -11.08
C ASP A 352 20.54 7.74 -10.74
N THR A 353 20.74 8.60 -9.74
CA THR A 353 19.74 9.61 -9.35
C THR A 353 19.78 10.83 -10.26
N ASN A 354 20.83 10.95 -11.09
CA ASN A 354 21.21 12.12 -11.86
C ASN A 354 21.51 13.36 -11.02
N VAL A 355 21.69 13.22 -9.71
CA VAL A 355 22.02 14.31 -8.80
C VAL A 355 23.48 14.20 -8.38
N SER A 356 24.26 15.27 -8.63
CA SER A 356 25.63 15.39 -8.13
C SER A 356 25.73 16.21 -6.85
N TYR A 357 26.83 16.03 -6.10
CA TYR A 357 27.09 16.82 -4.89
C TYR A 357 27.16 18.32 -5.19
N LEU A 358 27.83 18.68 -6.29
CA LEU A 358 27.99 20.07 -6.66
C LEU A 358 26.68 20.69 -7.18
N GLU A 359 25.90 19.96 -7.98
CA GLU A 359 24.59 20.42 -8.44
C GLU A 359 23.65 20.69 -7.26
N SER A 360 23.56 19.73 -6.33
CA SER A 360 22.68 19.85 -5.15
C SER A 360 23.10 21.02 -4.24
N PHE A 361 24.41 21.24 -4.07
CA PHE A 361 24.94 22.44 -3.42
C PHE A 361 24.61 23.73 -4.20
N PHE A 362 24.79 23.77 -5.52
CA PHE A 362 24.48 24.95 -6.32
C PHE A 362 22.98 25.27 -6.33
N ARG A 363 22.09 24.27 -6.32
CA ARG A 363 20.64 24.48 -6.12
C ARG A 363 20.35 25.25 -4.82
N LYS A 364 21.02 24.89 -3.72
CA LYS A 364 20.94 25.63 -2.44
C LYS A 364 21.40 27.09 -2.62
N VAL A 365 22.56 27.30 -3.25
CA VAL A 365 23.13 28.63 -3.46
C VAL A 365 22.20 29.50 -4.31
N VAL A 366 21.70 28.97 -5.43
CA VAL A 366 20.76 29.68 -6.31
C VAL A 366 19.48 30.02 -5.55
N SER A 367 18.92 29.07 -4.79
CA SER A 367 17.74 29.33 -3.95
C SER A 367 17.99 30.47 -2.95
N LYS A 368 19.19 30.51 -2.33
CA LYS A 368 19.60 31.64 -1.47
C LYS A 368 19.74 32.95 -2.23
N ILE A 369 20.29 32.94 -3.45
CA ILE A 369 20.41 34.12 -4.31
C ILE A 369 19.02 34.67 -4.64
N GLU A 370 18.06 33.82 -5.02
CA GLU A 370 16.66 34.21 -5.28
C GLU A 370 16.01 34.87 -4.06
N MET A 371 16.35 34.39 -2.85
CA MET A 371 15.83 34.92 -1.59
C MET A 371 16.55 36.19 -1.10
N THR A 372 17.75 36.47 -1.58
CA THR A 372 18.57 37.62 -1.17
C THR A 372 18.00 38.90 -1.76
N LYS A 373 17.65 39.89 -0.92
CA LYS A 373 17.05 41.17 -1.38
C LYS A 373 17.94 42.38 -1.20
N GLU A 374 18.78 42.37 -0.18
CA GLU A 374 19.61 43.52 0.18
C GLU A 374 20.91 43.53 -0.63
N PRO A 375 21.37 44.70 -1.11
CA PRO A 375 22.69 44.84 -1.71
C PRO A 375 23.79 44.44 -0.71
N GLY A 376 24.81 43.74 -1.20
CA GLY A 376 25.88 43.23 -0.35
C GLY A 376 26.72 42.15 -1.01
N ASP A 377 27.79 41.78 -0.31
CA ASP A 377 28.67 40.67 -0.67
C ASP A 377 28.32 39.46 0.21
N TYR A 378 27.97 38.35 -0.42
CA TYR A 378 27.54 37.12 0.25
C TYR A 378 28.39 35.94 -0.21
N GLU A 379 28.52 34.93 0.64
CA GLU A 379 29.21 33.69 0.31
C GLU A 379 28.53 32.46 0.90
N GLU A 380 28.64 31.34 0.20
CA GLU A 380 28.29 30.03 0.72
C GLU A 380 29.45 29.08 0.39
N ARG A 381 29.92 28.36 1.42
CA ARG A 381 30.99 27.36 1.29
C ARG A 381 30.45 25.97 1.57
N ILE A 382 30.88 25.00 0.77
CA ILE A 382 30.73 23.57 1.06
C ILE A 382 32.09 22.97 1.43
N PRO A 383 32.26 22.48 2.67
CA PRO A 383 33.50 21.87 3.13
C PRO A 383 33.52 20.36 2.81
N ILE A 384 33.85 19.51 3.78
CA ILE A 384 33.75 18.06 3.68
C ILE A 384 32.29 17.64 3.91
N VAL A 385 31.74 16.90 2.96
CA VAL A 385 30.42 16.26 3.07
C VAL A 385 30.52 15.06 4.00
N ARG A 386 29.63 14.98 4.98
CA ARG A 386 29.51 13.87 5.95
C ARG A 386 28.14 13.18 5.87
N SER A 387 27.14 13.88 5.33
CA SER A 387 25.76 13.45 5.28
C SER A 387 25.03 14.07 4.07
N ILE A 388 23.87 13.53 3.72
CA ILE A 388 23.00 14.06 2.65
C ILE A 388 22.58 15.51 2.88
N SER A 389 22.38 15.92 4.13
CA SER A 389 21.99 17.29 4.45
C SER A 389 23.08 18.31 4.13
N ASP A 390 24.36 17.92 4.15
CA ASP A 390 25.48 18.82 3.84
C ASP A 390 25.46 19.25 2.36
N ILE A 391 24.88 18.41 1.50
CA ILE A 391 24.68 18.66 0.07
C ILE A 391 23.24 19.02 -0.27
N ASN A 392 22.47 19.59 0.68
CA ASN A 392 21.11 20.08 0.41
C ASN A 392 20.11 18.98 0.01
N ILE A 393 20.34 17.73 0.40
CA ILE A 393 19.43 16.61 0.12
C ILE A 393 18.69 16.18 1.39
N SER A 394 17.38 15.94 1.24
CA SER A 394 16.52 15.28 2.22
C SER A 394 15.88 14.02 1.63
N LEU A 395 15.41 13.17 2.53
CA LEU A 395 14.61 12.00 2.20
C LEU A 395 13.34 12.02 3.05
N PRO A 396 12.20 11.54 2.52
CA PRO A 396 11.01 11.28 3.32
C PRO A 396 11.34 10.39 4.53
N THR A 397 10.70 10.65 5.66
CA THR A 397 11.00 9.97 6.94
C THR A 397 10.95 8.45 6.82
N TYR A 398 10.02 7.90 6.05
CA TYR A 398 9.87 6.45 5.88
C TYR A 398 11.04 5.81 5.10
N ILE A 399 11.58 6.47 4.05
CA ILE A 399 12.78 6.00 3.35
C ILE A 399 13.99 6.11 4.27
N HIS A 400 14.09 7.23 4.99
CA HIS A 400 15.20 7.45 5.90
C HIS A 400 15.24 6.40 7.03
N GLN A 401 14.08 6.05 7.60
CA GLN A 401 13.97 4.96 8.58
C GLN A 401 14.30 3.59 7.98
N TYR A 402 13.83 3.32 6.75
CA TYR A 402 14.14 2.09 6.04
C TYR A 402 15.65 1.92 5.80
N LEU A 403 16.32 2.94 5.29
CA LEU A 403 17.76 2.92 5.03
C LEU A 403 18.58 2.79 6.31
N ARG A 404 18.12 3.35 7.44
CA ARG A 404 18.79 3.14 8.74
C ARG A 404 18.72 1.70 9.25
N GLY A 405 17.63 0.98 8.95
CA GLY A 405 17.42 -0.37 9.45
C GLY A 405 17.98 -1.46 8.55
N LYS A 406 17.83 -1.31 7.22
CA LYS A 406 18.13 -2.36 6.23
C LYS A 406 19.12 -1.96 5.14
N GLY A 407 19.40 -0.67 4.98
CA GLY A 407 20.26 -0.14 3.94
C GLY A 407 21.47 0.59 4.49
N LYS A 408 22.02 1.52 3.70
CA LYS A 408 23.08 2.43 4.12
C LYS A 408 22.99 3.76 3.37
N ILE A 409 23.41 4.85 4.02
CA ILE A 409 23.68 6.13 3.35
C ILE A 409 25.19 6.38 3.49
N ASP A 410 25.92 6.27 2.39
CA ASP A 410 27.36 6.51 2.29
C ASP A 410 27.64 7.68 1.35
N ILE A 411 27.28 8.87 1.80
CA ILE A 411 27.42 10.13 1.07
C ILE A 411 28.40 11.00 1.84
N ARG A 412 29.68 10.87 1.48
CA ARG A 412 30.81 11.53 2.14
C ARG A 412 31.86 11.92 1.12
N GLY A 413 32.67 12.93 1.44
CA GLY A 413 33.84 13.29 0.63
C GLY A 413 34.20 14.79 0.70
N PRO A 414 35.46 15.14 0.44
CA PRO A 414 35.90 16.53 0.40
C PRO A 414 35.45 17.21 -0.91
N VAL A 415 34.46 18.12 -0.82
CA VAL A 415 33.96 18.89 -1.97
C VAL A 415 34.67 20.23 -2.09
N PHE A 416 34.94 20.91 -0.96
CA PHE A 416 35.72 22.15 -0.87
C PHE A 416 35.53 23.10 -2.06
N THR A 417 34.47 23.90 -2.00
CA THR A 417 34.29 25.01 -2.93
C THR A 417 33.48 26.12 -2.27
N THR A 418 33.63 27.35 -2.76
CA THR A 418 32.88 28.51 -2.27
C THR A 418 32.25 29.23 -3.44
N VAL A 419 30.96 29.58 -3.32
CA VAL A 419 30.30 30.50 -4.26
C VAL A 419 30.12 31.84 -3.57
N LYS A 420 30.61 32.89 -4.21
CA LYS A 420 30.40 34.28 -3.80
C LYS A 420 29.44 34.95 -4.75
N TRP A 421 28.52 35.75 -4.22
CA TRP A 421 27.71 36.62 -5.05
C TRP A 421 27.63 38.02 -4.47
N LYS A 422 27.66 39.00 -5.37
CA LYS A 422 27.52 40.41 -5.06
C LYS A 422 26.23 40.92 -5.68
N LEU A 423 25.32 41.42 -4.84
CA LEU A 423 24.13 42.13 -5.28
C LEU A 423 24.42 43.64 -5.24
N PHE A 424 24.26 44.32 -6.36
CA PHE A 424 24.60 45.74 -6.54
C PHE A 424 23.46 46.68 -6.19
#